data_AF-A0AAD4DBR1-F1
#
_entry.id   AF-A0AAD4DBR1-F1
#
_cell.length_a   1.000
_cell.length_b   1.000
_cell.length_c   1.000
_cell.angle_alpha   90.00
_cell.angle_beta   90.00
_cell.angle_gamma   90.00
#
_symmetry.space_group_name_H-M   'P 1'
#
loop_
_entity.id
_entity.type
_entity.pdbx_description
1 polymer ?
#
loop_
_entity_poly.entity_id
_entity_poly.type
_entity_poly.pdbx_seq_one_letter_code
_entity_poly.pdbx_strand_id
1 'polypeptide(L)'
;MSASTAARMDLDEDQISIDNEKVTIVEGTMIEPQCATFCLKDEDHTLGNALRWTLMKNPEVDFASYSIPHPSEAKTNVRIQTSDNTTAAEAMVKGLDDLSDLCSHVIQTFQMELAKGEFEYDEEENAF
;
A
#
# COMPACT_ATOMS: atom_id res chain seq x y z
N MET A 1 -36.38 24.17 -19.41
CA MET A 1 -35.83 23.01 -18.68
C MET A 1 -35.10 22.14 -19.69
N SER A 2 -33.77 22.29 -19.76
CA SER A 2 -32.89 21.41 -20.54
C SER A 2 -31.67 21.23 -19.65
N ALA A 3 -31.52 20.04 -19.09
CA ALA A 3 -30.48 19.72 -18.13
C ALA A 3 -29.11 19.84 -18.81
N SER A 4 -28.23 20.59 -18.14
CA SER A 4 -26.82 20.73 -18.49
C SER A 4 -26.12 19.38 -18.30
N THR A 5 -25.48 18.90 -19.35
CA THR A 5 -24.59 17.74 -19.39
C THR A 5 -23.53 17.82 -18.29
N ALA A 6 -23.63 16.95 -17.29
CA ALA A 6 -22.54 16.69 -16.37
C ALA A 6 -21.47 15.90 -17.15
N ALA A 7 -20.32 16.53 -17.38
CA ALA A 7 -19.13 15.85 -17.86
C ALA A 7 -18.73 14.80 -16.82
N ARG A 8 -19.01 13.53 -17.11
CA ARG A 8 -18.38 12.41 -16.43
C ARG A 8 -16.92 12.42 -16.85
N MET A 9 -16.02 12.62 -15.89
CA MET A 9 -14.63 12.26 -16.06
C MET A 9 -14.59 10.73 -15.99
N ASP A 10 -14.71 10.10 -17.16
CA ASP A 10 -14.41 8.69 -17.31
C ASP A 10 -12.90 8.55 -17.10
N LEU A 11 -12.51 8.10 -15.91
CA LEU A 11 -11.15 7.66 -15.64
C LEU A 11 -10.99 6.33 -16.38
N ASP A 12 -10.25 6.35 -17.49
CA ASP A 12 -9.90 5.17 -18.29
C ASP A 12 -9.15 4.15 -17.39
N GLU A 13 -9.83 3.08 -17.00
CA GLU A 13 -9.27 1.94 -16.23
C GLU A 13 -8.34 1.04 -17.06
N ASP A 14 -8.17 1.28 -18.36
CA ASP A 14 -7.49 0.36 -19.27
C ASP A 14 -6.18 0.94 -19.85
N GLN A 15 -5.13 0.92 -19.04
CA GLN A 15 -3.74 0.55 -19.42
C GLN A 15 -2.77 0.72 -18.24
N ILE A 16 -2.83 -0.19 -17.26
CA ILE A 16 -1.69 -0.40 -16.38
C ILE A 16 -0.63 -1.15 -17.20
N SER A 17 0.37 -0.45 -17.72
CA SER A 17 1.57 -1.11 -18.23
C SER A 17 2.24 -1.82 -17.05
N ILE A 18 2.17 -3.15 -17.02
CA ILE A 18 2.85 -3.93 -15.98
C ILE A 18 4.35 -3.75 -16.20
N ASP A 19 4.97 -2.91 -15.38
CA ASP A 19 6.42 -2.84 -15.27
C ASP A 19 6.89 -4.16 -14.61
N ASN A 20 7.38 -5.08 -15.45
CA ASN A 20 7.85 -6.40 -15.03
C ASN A 20 9.01 -6.35 -14.03
N GLU A 21 9.57 -5.17 -13.73
CA GLU A 21 10.70 -5.03 -12.82
C GLU A 21 10.38 -4.28 -11.52
N LYS A 22 9.12 -3.89 -11.27
CA LYS A 22 8.74 -3.10 -10.07
C LYS A 22 9.12 -3.81 -8.76
N VAL A 23 8.96 -5.13 -8.71
CA VAL A 23 9.31 -5.97 -7.57
C VAL A 23 10.38 -6.97 -8.01
N THR A 24 11.50 -6.97 -7.32
CA THR A 24 12.59 -7.94 -7.55
C THR A 24 12.97 -8.60 -6.24
N ILE A 25 13.48 -9.82 -6.29
CA ILE A 25 14.03 -10.49 -5.10
C ILE A 25 15.53 -10.21 -5.08
N VAL A 26 16.03 -9.74 -3.94
CA VAL A 26 17.47 -9.50 -3.79
C VAL A 26 18.20 -10.84 -3.79
N GLU A 27 19.09 -11.05 -4.75
CA GLU A 27 19.85 -12.30 -4.90
C GLU A 27 20.63 -12.64 -3.62
N GLY A 28 20.65 -13.92 -3.26
CA GLY A 28 21.34 -14.41 -2.05
C GLY A 28 20.62 -14.16 -0.74
N THR A 29 19.45 -13.50 -0.74
CA THR A 29 18.63 -13.30 0.47
C THR A 29 17.56 -14.37 0.71
N MET A 30 17.21 -15.12 -0.35
CA MET A 30 16.39 -16.33 -0.24
C MET A 30 17.24 -17.47 0.27
N ILE A 31 17.39 -17.54 1.59
CA ILE A 31 18.06 -18.66 2.27
C ILE A 31 17.09 -19.85 2.33
N GLU A 32 15.82 -19.57 2.59
CA GLU A 32 14.72 -20.53 2.76
C GLU A 32 13.43 -19.92 2.15
N PRO A 33 12.44 -20.74 1.75
CA PRO A 33 11.16 -20.23 1.23
C PRO A 33 10.43 -19.26 2.17
N GLN A 34 10.70 -19.37 3.47
CA GLN A 34 10.13 -18.55 4.54
C GLN A 34 10.85 -17.22 4.75
N CYS A 35 12.03 -17.02 4.15
CA CYS A 35 12.87 -15.85 4.37
C CYS A 35 13.32 -15.25 3.05
N ALA A 36 12.83 -14.05 2.73
CA ALA A 36 13.20 -13.34 1.51
C ALA A 36 13.30 -11.83 1.73
N THR A 37 14.13 -11.18 0.92
CA THR A 37 14.15 -9.71 0.81
C THR A 37 13.69 -9.31 -0.59
N PHE A 38 12.60 -8.54 -0.62
CA PHE A 38 12.01 -7.97 -1.83
C PHE A 38 12.49 -6.53 -1.99
N CYS A 39 12.92 -6.17 -3.18
CA CYS A 39 13.28 -4.81 -3.56
C CYS A 39 12.14 -4.23 -4.41
N LEU A 40 11.51 -3.18 -3.88
CA LEU A 40 10.49 -2.38 -4.54
C LEU A 40 11.18 -1.17 -5.19
N LYS A 41 11.12 -1.08 -6.52
CA LYS A 41 11.66 0.05 -7.28
C LYS A 41 10.69 1.24 -7.21
N ASP A 42 11.22 2.45 -7.19
CA ASP A 42 10.47 3.71 -7.17
C ASP A 42 9.40 3.76 -6.08
N GLU A 43 9.73 3.24 -4.90
CA GLU A 43 8.90 3.25 -3.70
C GLU A 43 9.73 3.70 -2.49
N ASP A 44 9.07 4.32 -1.52
CA ASP A 44 9.70 4.91 -0.35
C ASP A 44 9.05 4.47 0.98
N HIS A 45 9.28 5.26 2.04
CA HIS A 45 8.72 5.04 3.37
C HIS A 45 7.20 4.96 3.40
N THR A 46 6.50 5.56 2.44
CA THR A 46 5.04 5.58 2.37
C THR A 46 4.50 4.16 2.25
N LEU A 47 4.86 3.45 1.18
CA LEU A 47 4.48 2.06 0.99
C LEU A 47 5.23 1.13 1.96
N GLY A 48 6.53 1.37 2.17
CA GLY A 48 7.37 0.51 3.01
C GLY A 48 6.86 0.41 4.45
N ASN A 49 6.53 1.54 5.08
CA ASN A 49 6.04 1.56 6.46
C ASN A 49 4.62 0.99 6.59
N ALA A 50 3.73 1.32 5.65
CA ALA A 50 2.37 0.80 5.64
C ALA A 50 2.39 -0.73 5.51
N LEU A 51 3.12 -1.25 4.52
CA LEU A 51 3.25 -2.69 4.29
C LEU A 51 3.91 -3.40 5.47
N ARG A 52 4.97 -2.84 6.06
CA ARG A 52 5.59 -3.41 7.27
C ARG A 52 4.57 -3.57 8.39
N TRP A 53 3.75 -2.55 8.62
CA TRP A 53 2.76 -2.60 9.69
C TRP A 53 1.71 -3.68 9.43
N THR A 54 1.20 -3.77 8.20
CA THR A 54 0.20 -4.78 7.81
C THR A 54 0.78 -6.19 7.91
N LEU A 55 2.00 -6.41 7.42
CA LEU A 55 2.69 -7.72 7.52
C LEU A 55 2.84 -8.16 8.98
N MET A 56 3.21 -7.26 9.88
CA MET A 56 3.33 -7.57 11.31
C MET A 56 1.99 -7.87 12.01
N LYS A 57 0.85 -7.63 11.35
CA LYS A 57 -0.46 -8.06 11.86
C LYS A 57 -0.81 -9.50 11.47
N ASN A 58 -0.15 -10.05 10.45
CA ASN A 58 -0.33 -11.44 10.10
C ASN A 58 0.35 -12.34 11.15
N PRO A 59 -0.37 -13.23 11.85
CA PRO A 59 0.21 -14.14 12.84
C PRO A 59 1.20 -15.16 12.25
N GLU A 60 1.20 -15.36 10.93
CA GLU A 60 2.15 -16.25 10.24
C GLU A 60 3.47 -15.55 9.87
N VAL A 61 3.59 -14.25 10.15
CA VAL A 61 4.80 -13.46 9.92
C VAL A 61 5.50 -13.24 11.26
N ASP A 62 6.67 -13.86 11.41
CA ASP A 62 7.50 -13.72 12.61
C ASP A 62 8.29 -12.41 12.60
N PHE A 63 8.69 -11.95 11.41
CA PHE A 63 9.46 -10.72 11.26
C PHE A 63 9.19 -10.02 9.93
N ALA A 64 8.90 -8.71 10.02
CA ALA A 64 8.87 -7.82 8.87
C ALA A 64 9.61 -6.50 9.16
N SER A 65 10.47 -6.11 8.23
CA SER A 65 11.18 -4.84 8.26
C SER A 65 11.31 -4.26 6.87
N TYR A 66 11.52 -2.95 6.79
CA TYR A 66 11.87 -2.30 5.54
C TYR A 66 13.04 -1.35 5.75
N SER A 67 13.82 -1.11 4.69
CA SER A 67 14.92 -0.17 4.70
C SER A 67 15.13 0.42 3.31
N ILE A 68 15.57 1.68 3.27
CA ILE A 68 16.07 2.32 2.06
C ILE A 68 17.60 2.22 2.10
N PRO A 69 18.24 1.51 1.15
CA PRO A 69 19.69 1.32 1.16
C PRO A 69 20.46 2.64 1.16
N HIS A 70 19.98 3.62 0.38
CA HIS A 70 20.54 4.94 0.31
C HIS A 70 19.46 5.98 -0.06
N PRO A 71 19.38 7.16 0.59
CA PRO A 71 18.31 8.14 0.34
C PRO A 71 18.23 8.66 -1.10
N SER A 72 19.33 8.59 -1.87
CA SER A 72 19.36 9.00 -3.28
C SER A 72 18.90 7.92 -4.26
N GLU A 73 18.66 6.70 -3.79
CA GLU A 73 18.10 5.63 -4.61
C GLU A 73 16.62 5.49 -4.31
N ALA A 74 15.78 5.57 -5.35
CA ALA A 74 14.35 5.31 -5.24
C ALA A 74 14.11 3.79 -5.20
N LYS A 75 14.58 3.13 -4.14
CA LYS A 75 14.42 1.69 -3.92
C LYS A 75 14.22 1.42 -2.45
N THR A 76 13.23 0.60 -2.14
CA THR A 76 12.94 0.16 -0.78
C THR A 76 13.04 -1.36 -0.70
N ASN A 77 13.81 -1.85 0.27
CA ASN A 77 13.93 -3.26 0.55
C ASN A 77 12.98 -3.65 1.68
N VAL A 78 12.17 -4.67 1.48
CA VAL A 78 11.27 -5.26 2.47
C VAL A 78 11.75 -6.67 2.76
N ARG A 79 12.11 -6.94 4.01
CA ARG A 79 12.54 -8.26 4.46
C ARG A 79 11.46 -8.90 5.31
N ILE A 80 11.08 -10.10 4.91
CA ILE A 80 10.02 -10.90 5.52
C ILE A 80 10.62 -12.23 5.98
N GLN A 81 10.27 -12.64 7.20
CA GLN A 81 10.47 -13.99 7.71
C GLN A 81 9.14 -14.50 8.23
N THR A 82 8.72 -15.65 7.74
CA THR A 82 7.46 -16.31 8.08
C THR A 82 7.71 -17.59 8.87
N SER A 83 6.66 -18.08 9.51
CA SER A 83 6.66 -19.41 10.11
C SER A 83 6.61 -20.50 9.03
N ASP A 84 6.85 -21.76 9.41
CA ASP A 84 6.92 -22.91 8.51
C ASP A 84 5.65 -23.19 7.68
N ASN A 85 4.53 -22.55 8.02
CA ASN A 85 3.22 -22.76 7.38
C ASN A 85 3.00 -21.93 6.09
N THR A 86 3.78 -20.87 5.87
CA THR A 86 3.60 -19.96 4.73
C THR A 86 4.94 -19.51 4.17
N THR A 87 4.99 -19.17 2.89
CA THR A 87 6.20 -18.63 2.26
C THR A 87 6.27 -17.12 2.39
N ALA A 88 7.47 -16.55 2.33
CA ALA A 88 7.66 -15.09 2.34
C ALA A 88 6.95 -14.40 1.16
N ALA A 89 6.84 -15.08 0.01
CA ALA A 89 6.15 -14.57 -1.17
C ALA A 89 4.62 -14.55 -0.97
N GLU A 90 4.04 -15.60 -0.41
CA GLU A 90 2.61 -15.64 -0.09
C GLU A 90 2.25 -14.59 0.98
N ALA A 91 3.08 -14.45 2.01
CA ALA A 91 2.90 -13.41 3.02
C ALA A 91 3.01 -11.99 2.43
N MET A 92 3.91 -11.77 1.47
CA MET A 92 4.03 -10.49 0.75
C MET A 92 2.75 -10.15 0.01
N VAL A 93 2.21 -11.09 -0.79
CA VAL A 93 0.97 -10.90 -1.55
C VAL A 93 -0.21 -10.64 -0.61
N LYS A 94 -0.37 -11.51 0.40
CA LYS A 94 -1.43 -11.34 1.40
C LYS A 94 -1.34 -9.99 2.12
N GLY A 95 -0.13 -9.54 2.47
CA GLY A 95 0.08 -8.25 3.13
C GLY A 95 -0.30 -7.05 2.25
N LEU A 96 -0.13 -7.15 0.93
CA LEU A 96 -0.56 -6.12 -0.02
C LEU A 96 -2.10 -6.12 -0.18
N ASP A 97 -2.72 -7.30 -0.28
CA ASP A 97 -4.17 -7.44 -0.36
C ASP A 97 -4.85 -6.89 0.92
N ASP A 98 -4.36 -7.29 2.09
CA ASP A 98 -4.86 -6.80 3.38
C ASP A 98 -4.73 -5.26 3.52
N LEU A 99 -3.64 -4.68 2.97
CA LEU A 99 -3.44 -3.24 2.96
C LEU A 99 -4.43 -2.53 2.03
N SER A 100 -4.67 -3.11 0.84
CA SER A 100 -5.66 -2.61 -0.12
C SER A 100 -7.07 -2.63 0.47
N ASP A 101 -7.43 -3.72 1.14
CA ASP A 101 -8.72 -3.89 1.82
C ASP A 101 -8.90 -2.86 2.94
N LEU A 102 -7.84 -2.62 3.72
CA LEU A 102 -7.84 -1.58 4.76
C LEU A 102 -8.10 -0.19 4.17
N CYS A 103 -7.40 0.17 3.09
CA CYS A 103 -7.62 1.44 2.40
C CYS A 103 -9.05 1.58 1.87
N SER A 104 -9.57 0.51 1.24
CA SER A 104 -10.94 0.46 0.72
C SER A 104 -11.97 0.66 1.82
N HIS A 105 -11.78 0.01 2.97
CA HIS A 105 -12.67 0.16 4.13
C HIS A 105 -12.66 1.58 4.70
N VAL A 106 -11.48 2.20 4.81
CA VAL A 106 -11.34 3.58 5.29
C VAL A 106 -12.03 4.56 4.34
N ILE A 107 -11.81 4.42 3.03
CA ILE A 107 -12.46 5.27 2.01
C ILE A 107 -13.98 5.12 2.08
N GLN A 108 -14.49 3.90 2.14
CA GLN A 108 -15.91 3.64 2.22
C GLN A 108 -16.53 4.26 3.47
N THR A 109 -15.91 4.06 4.64
CA THR A 109 -16.39 4.62 5.91
C THR A 109 -16.37 6.14 5.88
N PHE A 110 -15.29 6.74 5.36
CA PHE A 110 -15.17 8.18 5.19
C PHE A 110 -16.28 8.74 4.28
N GLN A 111 -16.53 8.12 3.13
CA GLN A 111 -17.60 8.53 2.21
C GLN A 111 -18.99 8.40 2.84
N MET A 112 -19.23 7.35 3.63
CA MET A 112 -20.49 7.16 4.35
C MET A 112 -20.73 8.26 5.39
N GLU A 113 -19.73 8.59 6.21
CA GLU A 113 -19.83 9.68 7.20
C GLU A 113 -19.97 11.04 6.52
N LEU A 114 -19.23 11.28 5.44
CA LEU A 114 -19.34 12.52 4.65
C LEU A 114 -20.76 12.70 4.08
N ALA A 115 -21.39 11.60 3.64
CA ALA A 115 -22.76 11.63 3.11
C ALA A 115 -23.82 11.94 4.18
N LYS A 116 -23.54 11.72 5.47
CA LYS A 116 -24.46 12.12 6.55
C LYS A 116 -24.52 13.63 6.72
N GLY A 117 -23.47 14.37 6.34
CA GLY A 117 -23.42 15.82 6.47
C GLY A 117 -23.28 16.33 7.91
N GLU A 118 -22.94 15.45 8.86
CA GLU A 118 -22.79 15.77 10.28
C GLU A 118 -21.35 16.22 10.58
N PHE A 119 -20.91 17.31 9.96
CA PHE A 119 -19.60 17.90 10.23
C PHE A 119 -19.72 19.41 10.43
N GLU A 120 -18.92 19.93 11.35
CA GLU A 120 -18.85 21.36 11.66
C GLU A 120 -17.74 21.99 10.81
N TYR A 121 -18.03 23.16 10.24
CA TYR A 121 -17.00 24.01 9.65
C TYR A 121 -16.53 24.98 10.72
N ASP A 122 -15.22 25.03 10.95
CA ASP A 122 -14.65 26.08 11.78
C ASP A 122 -14.54 27.35 10.91
N GLU A 123 -15.41 28.32 11.14
CA GLU A 123 -15.33 29.64 10.52
C GLU A 123 -14.21 30.45 11.20
N GLU A 124 -12.94 30.03 11.06
CA GLU A 124 -11.81 30.92 11.35
C GLU A 124 -11.75 32.00 10.27
N GLU A 125 -12.41 33.11 10.60
CA GLU A 125 -12.28 34.48 10.09
C GLU A 125 -11.48 34.67 8.78
N ASN A 126 -12.21 35.07 7.73
CA ASN A 126 -11.68 35.93 6.66
C ASN A 126 -11.30 37.31 7.23
N ALA A 127 -10.33 37.37 8.14
CA ALA A 127 -9.74 38.60 8.68
C ALA A 127 -8.35 38.84 8.06
N PHE A 128 -8.36 39.34 6.82
CA PHE A 128 -7.26 40.12 6.25
C PHE A 128 -7.82 41.36 5.57
#